data_AF-A0A2V8RUG5-F1
#
_entry.id   AF-A0A2V8RUG5-F1
#
_cell.length_a   1.000
_cell.length_b   1.000
_cell.length_c   1.000
_cell.angle_alpha   90.00
_cell.angle_beta   90.00
_cell.angle_gamma   90.00
#
_symmetry.space_group_name_H-M   'P 1'
#
loop_
_entity.id
_entity.type
_entity.pdbx_description
1 polymer ?
#
loop_
_entity_poly.entity_id
_entity_poly.type
_entity_poly.pdbx_seq_one_letter_code
_entity_poly.pdbx_strand_id
1 'polypeptide(L)'
;MRATTSSQKPIVLLSYGLGTHSTAAAVEIIENPEARDFELDQLILLTAMTGDEWQSSKALVESHLLPLLRDRRIRYVQVARLGKFQRDGIVVLSDTDQPRELYL
;
A
#
# COMPACT_ATOMS: atom_id res chain seq x y z
N MET A 1 -12.92 -27.87 27.09
CA MET A 1 -12.66 -27.75 25.63
C MET A 1 -12.26 -26.29 25.38
N ARG A 2 -10.96 -26.01 25.19
CA ARG A 2 -10.48 -24.63 24.98
C ARG A 2 -10.64 -24.28 23.50
N ALA A 3 -11.23 -23.12 23.22
CA ALA A 3 -11.44 -22.59 21.88
C ALA A 3 -10.09 -22.49 21.13
N THR A 4 -10.10 -22.92 19.88
CA THR A 4 -9.03 -22.71 18.91
C THR A 4 -8.87 -21.21 18.67
N THR A 5 -7.86 -20.60 19.28
CA THR A 5 -7.40 -19.27 18.90
C THR A 5 -6.89 -19.38 17.46
N SER A 6 -7.62 -18.82 16.48
CA SER A 6 -7.04 -18.64 15.15
C SER A 6 -5.83 -17.73 15.31
N SER A 7 -4.63 -18.26 15.08
CA SER A 7 -3.42 -17.43 15.00
C SER A 7 -3.60 -16.50 13.81
N GLN A 8 -4.03 -15.25 14.04
CA GLN A 8 -4.08 -14.25 12.97
C GLN A 8 -2.64 -13.95 12.56
N LYS A 9 -2.36 -14.07 11.26
CA LYS A 9 -1.09 -13.58 10.71
C LYS A 9 -0.95 -12.09 11.02
N PRO A 10 0.21 -11.62 11.51
CA PRO A 10 0.42 -10.20 11.76
C PRO A 10 0.32 -9.43 10.45
N ILE A 11 -0.36 -8.28 10.47
CA ILE A 11 -0.45 -7.36 9.33
C ILE A 11 0.74 -6.42 9.39
N VAL A 12 1.49 -6.31 8.29
CA VAL A 12 2.59 -5.37 8.14
C VAL A 12 2.15 -4.24 7.22
N LEU A 13 2.23 -3.01 7.71
CA LEU A 13 1.84 -1.82 6.96
C LEU A 13 3.09 -1.04 6.55
N LEU A 14 3.30 -0.88 5.25
CA LEU A 14 4.31 0.03 4.71
C LEU A 14 3.62 1.30 4.20
N SER A 15 3.95 2.43 4.83
CA SER A 15 3.54 3.75 4.35
C SER A 15 4.32 4.11 3.08
N TYR A 16 3.61 4.30 1.98
CA TYR A 16 4.16 4.59 0.66
C TYR A 16 3.81 6.03 0.23
N GLY A 17 4.80 6.93 0.29
CA GLY A 17 4.64 8.37 0.03
C GLY A 17 4.91 8.80 -1.41
N LEU A 18 4.88 7.87 -2.38
CA LEU A 18 5.12 8.13 -3.81
C LEU A 18 6.50 8.71 -4.19
N GLY A 19 7.42 8.78 -3.23
CA GLY A 19 8.79 9.26 -3.44
C GLY A 19 9.76 8.13 -3.75
N THR A 20 10.92 8.48 -4.31
CA THR A 20 11.98 7.54 -4.72
C THR A 20 12.38 6.58 -3.60
N HIS A 21 12.61 7.08 -2.38
CA HIS A 21 13.03 6.24 -1.25
C HIS A 21 11.94 5.28 -0.79
N SER A 22 10.68 5.74 -0.71
CA SER A 22 9.57 4.85 -0.34
C SER A 22 9.29 3.82 -1.43
N THR A 23 9.50 4.16 -2.71
CA THR A 23 9.42 3.18 -3.81
C THR A 23 10.55 2.16 -3.72
N ALA A 24 11.79 2.60 -3.48
CA ALA A 24 12.93 1.70 -3.32
C ALA A 24 12.73 0.74 -2.13
N ALA A 25 12.25 1.25 -0.99
CA ALA A 25 11.93 0.42 0.17
C ALA A 25 10.82 -0.60 -0.13
N ALA A 26 9.76 -0.19 -0.85
CA ALA A 26 8.69 -1.11 -1.26
C ALA A 26 9.25 -2.21 -2.17
N VAL A 27 10.03 -1.85 -3.20
CA VAL A 27 10.62 -2.82 -4.13
C VAL A 27 11.60 -3.76 -3.41
N GLU A 28 12.44 -3.26 -2.52
CA GLU A 28 13.37 -4.08 -1.72
C GLU A 28 12.60 -5.13 -0.89
N ILE A 29 11.56 -4.72 -0.16
CA ILE A 29 10.73 -5.64 0.65
C ILE A 29 10.04 -6.69 -0.24
N ILE A 30 9.63 -6.32 -1.46
CA ILE A 30 8.90 -7.20 -2.37
C ILE A 30 9.83 -8.23 -3.04
N GLU A 31 10.99 -7.77 -3.50
CA GLU A 31 11.89 -8.55 -4.34
C GLU A 31 13.00 -9.26 -3.57
N ASN A 32 13.38 -8.77 -2.38
CA ASN A 32 14.39 -9.39 -1.53
C ASN A 32 13.73 -10.09 -0.32
N PRO A 33 13.59 -11.43 -0.34
CA PRO A 33 13.04 -12.17 0.80
C PRO A 33 13.87 -12.03 2.08
N GLU A 34 15.18 -11.74 1.99
CA GLU A 34 16.03 -11.55 3.18
C GLU A 34 15.79 -10.21 3.87
N ALA A 35 15.12 -9.27 3.20
CA ALA A 35 14.77 -7.96 3.76
C ALA A 35 13.52 -7.99 4.66
N ARG A 36 12.86 -9.15 4.81
CA ARG A 36 11.63 -9.31 5.60
C ARG A 36 11.54 -10.69 6.27
N ASP A 37 10.79 -10.76 7.36
CA ASP A 37 10.50 -11.98 8.12
C ASP A 37 9.01 -12.38 8.05
N PHE A 38 8.26 -11.81 7.11
CA PHE A 38 6.83 -12.04 6.89
C PHE A 38 6.53 -12.36 5.43
N GLU A 39 5.40 -13.00 5.15
CA GLU A 39 4.92 -13.30 3.78
C GLU A 39 4.26 -12.10 3.10
N LEU A 40 4.30 -12.02 1.77
CA LEU A 40 3.72 -10.88 1.04
C LEU A 40 2.19 -10.75 1.19
N ASP A 41 1.48 -11.83 1.55
CA ASP A 41 0.05 -11.78 1.88
C ASP A 41 -0.26 -11.06 3.21
N GLN A 42 0.78 -10.76 3.98
CA GLN A 42 0.72 -9.97 5.21
C GLN A 42 1.00 -8.48 4.96
N LEU A 43 1.54 -8.13 3.79
CA LEU A 43 1.95 -6.77 3.46
C LEU A 43 0.76 -5.96 2.94
N ILE A 44 0.56 -4.80 3.55
CA ILE A 44 -0.29 -3.74 3.02
C ILE A 44 0.60 -2.56 2.67
N LEU A 45 0.53 -2.14 1.41
CA LEU A 45 1.10 -0.89 0.96
C LEU A 45 0.01 0.19 1.09
N LEU A 46 0.29 1.31 1.76
CA LEU A 46 -0.70 2.36 2.03
C LEU A 46 -0.19 3.72 1.55
N THR A 47 -0.99 4.41 0.74
CA THR A 47 -0.76 5.81 0.37
C THR A 47 -1.87 6.69 0.91
N ALA A 48 -1.49 7.77 1.58
CA ALA A 48 -2.40 8.82 2.03
C ALA A 48 -2.27 10.03 1.09
N MET A 49 -3.27 10.22 0.23
CA MET A 49 -3.31 11.29 -0.77
C MET A 49 -3.56 12.65 -0.12
N THR A 50 -2.84 13.66 -0.60
CA THR A 50 -2.96 15.06 -0.20
C THR A 50 -3.73 15.90 -1.23
N GLY A 51 -3.76 15.46 -2.50
CA GLY A 51 -4.31 16.21 -3.63
C GLY A 51 -3.30 17.08 -4.37
N ASP A 52 -2.04 17.09 -3.93
CA ASP A 52 -0.93 17.88 -4.49
C ASP A 52 0.17 16.97 -5.10
N GLU A 53 -0.17 15.72 -5.42
CA GLU A 53 0.74 14.75 -6.00
C GLU A 53 1.12 15.09 -7.46
N TRP A 54 2.33 14.70 -7.84
CA TRP A 54 2.83 14.90 -9.19
C TRP A 54 2.24 13.89 -10.17
N GLN A 55 1.72 14.38 -11.30
CA GLN A 55 1.26 13.53 -12.41
C GLN A 55 2.37 12.61 -12.95
N SER A 56 3.63 13.05 -12.89
CA SER A 56 4.79 12.22 -13.24
C SER A 56 4.96 11.04 -12.27
N SER A 57 4.74 11.23 -10.98
CA SER A 57 4.74 10.14 -10.00
C SER A 57 3.63 9.13 -10.30
N LYS A 58 2.41 9.59 -10.62
CA LYS A 58 1.31 8.70 -11.07
C LYS A 58 1.72 7.85 -12.26
N ALA A 59 2.24 8.47 -13.32
CA ALA A 59 2.66 7.75 -14.51
C ALA A 59 3.70 6.66 -14.20
N LEU A 60 4.71 6.97 -13.37
CA LEU A 60 5.76 6.01 -12.99
C LEU A 60 5.20 4.87 -12.11
N VAL A 61 4.35 5.19 -11.15
CA VAL A 61 3.75 4.20 -10.24
C VAL A 61 2.84 3.25 -11.01
N GLU A 62 1.96 3.78 -11.87
CA GLU A 62 1.06 2.97 -12.69
C GLU A 62 1.81 2.09 -13.69
N SER A 63 2.92 2.58 -14.25
CA SER A 63 3.72 1.85 -15.23
C SER A 63 4.63 0.78 -14.63
N HIS A 64 5.12 0.99 -13.40
CA HIS A 64 6.17 0.14 -12.82
C HIS A 64 5.75 -0.55 -11.52
N LEU A 65 5.20 0.19 -10.55
CA LEU A 65 4.91 -0.35 -9.24
C LEU A 65 3.59 -1.11 -9.20
N LEU A 66 2.50 -0.58 -9.75
CA LEU A 66 1.20 -1.26 -9.72
C LEU A 66 1.22 -2.65 -10.39
N PRO A 67 1.89 -2.86 -11.55
CA PRO A 67 2.07 -4.19 -12.11
C PRO A 67 2.75 -5.15 -11.15
N LEU A 68 3.83 -4.72 -10.50
CA LEU A 68 4.53 -5.53 -9.50
C LEU A 68 3.60 -5.93 -8.34
N LEU A 69 2.80 -5.00 -7.82
CA LEU A 69 1.85 -5.30 -6.75
C LEU A 69 0.79 -6.33 -7.20
N ARG A 70 0.25 -6.19 -8.41
CA ARG A 70 -0.73 -7.14 -8.96
C ARG A 70 -0.15 -8.54 -9.13
N ASP A 71 1.05 -8.62 -9.69
CA ASP A 71 1.72 -9.90 -9.98
C ASP A 71 2.00 -10.66 -8.68
N ARG A 72 2.29 -9.94 -7.60
CA ARG A 72 2.53 -10.49 -6.26
C ARG A 72 1.28 -10.53 -5.37
N ARG A 73 0.11 -10.08 -5.86
CA ARG A 73 -1.15 -9.93 -5.12
C ARG A 73 -1.00 -9.19 -3.78
N ILE A 74 -0.21 -8.13 -3.79
CA ILE A 74 0.00 -7.29 -2.60
C ILE A 74 -1.16 -6.31 -2.50
N ARG A 75 -1.79 -6.26 -1.32
CA ARG A 75 -2.89 -5.35 -1.04
C ARG A 75 -2.37 -3.91 -1.03
N TYR A 76 -2.92 -3.09 -1.91
CA TYR A 76 -2.65 -1.67 -2.00
C TYR A 76 -3.88 -0.87 -1.59
N VAL A 77 -3.69 0.01 -0.60
CA VAL A 77 -4.74 0.86 -0.06
C VAL A 77 -4.39 2.32 -0.31
N GLN A 78 -5.37 3.06 -0.84
CA GLN A 78 -5.27 4.48 -1.09
C GLN A 78 -6.34 5.17 -0.26
N VAL A 79 -5.93 6.11 0.58
CA VAL A 79 -6.83 6.89 1.44
C VAL A 79 -6.63 8.37 1.21
N ALA A 80 -7.64 9.15 1.55
CA ALA A 80 -7.55 10.60 1.62
C ALA A 80 -8.32 11.11 2.83
N ARG A 81 -8.10 12.38 3.20
CA ARG A 81 -9.01 13.02 4.16
C ARG A 81 -10.26 13.48 3.44
N LEU A 82 -11.41 13.33 4.10
CA LEU A 82 -12.69 13.86 3.61
C LEU A 82 -12.78 15.40 3.73
N GLY A 83 -11.90 16.01 4.51
CA GLY A 83 -11.88 17.44 4.71
C GLY A 83 -10.63 17.91 5.44
N LYS A 84 -10.66 19.17 5.90
CA LYS A 84 -9.51 19.79 6.57
C LYS A 84 -9.41 19.45 8.05
N PHE A 85 -10.51 19.06 8.68
CA PHE A 85 -10.57 18.78 10.11
C PHE A 85 -10.52 17.28 10.38
N GLN A 86 -9.97 16.89 11.53
CA GLN A 86 -9.94 15.49 11.94
C GLN A 86 -11.34 14.86 12.01
N ARG A 87 -12.34 15.63 12.46
CA ARG A 87 -13.74 15.18 12.53
C ARG A 87 -14.35 14.81 11.17
N ASP A 88 -13.77 15.31 10.08
CA ASP A 88 -14.27 15.05 8.74
C ASP A 88 -13.91 13.60 8.34
N GLY A 89 -12.89 13.00 8.97
CA GLY A 89 -12.55 11.59 8.83
C GLY A 89 -11.68 11.29 7.60
N ILE A 90 -11.52 9.99 7.35
CA ILE A 90 -10.72 9.41 6.26
C ILE A 90 -11.66 8.68 5.30
N VAL A 91 -11.43 8.83 4.01
CA VAL A 91 -12.07 8.04 2.95
C VAL A 91 -11.07 7.05 2.36
N VAL A 92 -11.55 5.85 2.08
CA VAL A 92 -10.80 4.86 1.30
C VAL A 92 -11.16 5.08 -0.17
N LEU A 93 -10.18 5.50 -0.96
CA LEU A 93 -10.33 5.70 -2.41
C LEU A 93 -10.25 4.37 -3.15
N SER A 94 -9.36 3.48 -2.68
CA SER A 94 -9.18 2.14 -3.24
C SER A 94 -8.59 1.21 -2.19
N ASP A 95 -9.00 -0.05 -2.23
CA ASP A 95 -8.48 -1.14 -1.40
C ASP A 95 -8.58 -2.44 -2.21
N THR A 96 -7.45 -2.87 -2.76
CA THR A 96 -7.42 -3.99 -3.71
C THR A 96 -6.03 -4.61 -3.79
N ASP A 97 -5.96 -5.90 -4.11
CA ASP A 97 -4.74 -6.61 -4.55
C ASP A 97 -4.56 -6.60 -6.07
N GLN A 98 -5.47 -5.95 -6.80
CA GLN A 98 -5.44 -5.78 -8.26
C GLN A 98 -5.39 -4.31 -8.69
N PRO A 99 -4.47 -3.47 -8.16
CA PRO A 99 -4.48 -2.05 -8.43
C PRO A 99 -4.13 -1.74 -9.90
N ARG A 100 -4.94 -0.88 -10.52
CA ARG A 100 -4.74 -0.41 -11.90
C ARG A 100 -4.59 1.11 -12.01
N GLU A 101 -4.97 1.84 -10.97
CA GLU A 101 -4.99 3.28 -10.95
C GLU A 101 -4.45 3.82 -9.62
N LEU A 102 -3.64 4.87 -9.72
CA LEU A 102 -3.25 5.72 -8.60
C LEU A 102 -4.15 6.96 -8.57
N TYR A 103 -4.93 7.13 -7.52
CA TYR A 103 -5.75 8.31 -7.31
C TYR A 103 -4.85 9.50 -6.95
N LEU A 104 -5.17 10.68 -7.46
CA LEU A 104 -4.58 11.96 -7.07
C LEU A 104 -5.71 12.92 -6.66
#